data_AF-A0A414BGH4-F1
#
_entry.id   AF-A0A414BGH4-F1
#
_cell.length_a   1.000
_cell.length_b   1.000
_cell.length_c   1.000
_cell.angle_alpha   90.00
_cell.angle_beta   90.00
_cell.angle_gamma   90.00
#
_symmetry.space_group_name_H-M   'P 1'
#
loop_
_entity.id
_entity.type
_entity.pdbx_description
1 polymer ?
#
loop_
_entity_poly.entity_id
_entity_poly.type
_entity_poly.pdbx_seq_one_letter_code
_entity_poly.pdbx_strand_id
1 'polypeptide(L)'
;MKTRELLLLCLFSFISMSVNAGQYQKNERKIRLEKHDSKNSPEKAGRSTIPFEVFAYLNSDYELISVDLKSTADVEVSVTSLFTNETILSDSYSTSTSEIILNLAGLLNEGEAYRIEITIGDTVLYGDFTY
;
A
#
# COMPACT_ATOMS: atom_id res chain seq x y z
N MET A 1 -10.07 3.88 45.07
CA MET A 1 -8.87 4.11 44.25
C MET A 1 -8.92 3.25 42.98
N LYS A 2 -9.90 3.44 42.08
CA LYS A 2 -10.00 2.68 40.80
C LYS A 2 -10.27 3.56 39.58
N THR A 3 -10.76 4.78 39.79
CA THR A 3 -11.14 5.70 38.69
C THR A 3 -9.96 6.52 38.14
N ARG A 4 -8.90 6.72 38.93
CA ARG A 4 -7.72 7.51 38.51
C ARG A 4 -6.76 6.74 37.60
N GLU A 5 -6.67 5.41 37.74
CA GLU A 5 -5.83 4.58 36.87
C GLU A 5 -6.46 4.35 35.48
N LEU A 6 -7.79 4.26 35.42
CA LEU A 6 -8.52 4.15 34.15
C LEU A 6 -8.34 5.42 33.28
N LEU A 7 -8.41 6.60 33.91
CA LEU A 7 -8.16 7.88 33.23
C LEU A 7 -6.72 8.01 32.72
N LEU A 8 -5.75 7.47 33.46
CA LEU A 8 -4.35 7.47 33.04
C LEU A 8 -4.13 6.53 31.84
N LEU A 9 -4.71 5.33 31.85
CA LEU A 9 -4.69 4.39 30.72
C LEU A 9 -5.38 4.96 29.47
N CYS A 10 -6.51 5.66 29.62
CA CYS A 10 -7.15 6.35 28.51
C CYS A 10 -6.27 7.49 27.95
N LEU A 11 -5.57 8.24 28.80
CA LEU A 11 -4.65 9.29 28.35
C LEU A 11 -3.44 8.72 27.59
N PHE A 12 -2.92 7.54 27.96
CA PHE A 12 -1.87 6.87 27.21
C PHE A 12 -2.35 6.33 25.85
N SER A 13 -3.61 5.89 25.73
CA SER A 13 -4.16 5.44 24.43
C SER A 13 -4.42 6.58 23.43
N PHE A 14 -4.55 7.83 23.89
CA PHE A 14 -4.71 8.97 22.99
C PHE A 14 -3.38 9.56 22.52
N ILE A 15 -2.27 9.30 23.22
CA ILE A 15 -0.93 9.77 22.81
C ILE A 15 -0.34 8.85 21.72
N SER A 16 -0.77 7.58 21.61
CA SER A 16 -0.28 6.68 20.55
C SER A 16 -0.85 6.97 19.15
N MET A 17 -1.93 7.74 19.03
CA MET A 17 -2.54 8.07 17.72
C MET A 17 -2.06 9.39 17.11
N SER A 18 -1.12 10.09 17.76
CA SER A 18 -0.57 11.36 17.27
C SER A 18 0.88 11.23 16.77
N VAL A 19 1.31 10.03 16.37
CA VAL A 19 2.57 9.83 15.65
C VAL A 19 2.38 10.24 14.18
N ASN A 20 2.41 11.55 13.99
CA ASN A 20 3.03 12.26 12.88
C ASN A 20 2.87 11.64 11.48
N ALA A 21 1.77 11.99 10.80
CA ALA A 21 1.67 11.87 9.33
C ALA A 21 2.87 12.50 8.59
N GLY A 22 3.64 13.40 9.23
CA GLY A 22 4.88 13.97 8.69
C GLY A 22 6.18 13.22 8.99
N GLN A 23 6.21 12.07 9.70
CA GLN A 23 7.46 11.32 9.95
C GLN A 23 7.71 10.26 8.88
N TYR A 24 6.65 9.72 8.28
CA TYR A 24 6.72 8.68 7.26
C TYR A 24 7.34 9.13 5.93
N GLN A 25 7.52 10.44 5.71
CA GLN A 25 8.18 10.95 4.50
C GLN A 25 9.70 10.86 4.52
N LYS A 26 10.32 10.60 5.68
CA LYS A 26 11.78 10.48 5.76
C LYS A 26 12.17 9.16 5.08
N ASN A 27 12.93 9.26 3.98
CA ASN A 27 13.50 8.12 3.25
C ASN A 27 12.52 7.32 2.36
N GLU A 28 11.46 7.96 1.86
CA GLU A 28 10.57 7.35 0.86
C GLU A 28 11.26 7.18 -0.50
N ARG A 29 11.22 5.97 -1.03
CA ARG A 29 11.67 5.64 -2.39
C ARG A 29 10.48 5.30 -3.25
N LYS A 30 10.31 6.05 -4.34
CA LYS A 30 9.26 5.78 -5.33
C LYS A 30 9.47 4.41 -5.98
N ILE A 31 8.44 3.57 -5.91
CA ILE A 31 8.36 2.31 -6.65
C ILE A 31 7.81 2.65 -8.05
N ARG A 32 8.49 2.18 -9.10
CA ARG A 32 8.05 2.40 -10.47
C ARG A 32 6.92 1.42 -10.79
N LEU A 33 5.72 1.94 -10.96
CA LEU A 33 4.56 1.16 -11.36
C LEU A 33 4.44 1.06 -12.88
N GLU A 34 4.20 -0.14 -13.38
CA GLU A 34 3.96 -0.43 -14.79
C GLU A 34 2.59 -1.07 -14.96
N LYS A 35 1.83 -0.59 -15.94
CA LYS A 35 0.51 -1.12 -16.27
C LYS A 35 0.65 -2.43 -17.01
N HIS A 36 -0.10 -3.43 -16.56
CA HIS A 36 -0.22 -4.70 -17.25
C HIS A 36 -1.64 -4.86 -17.77
N ASP A 37 -1.82 -4.71 -19.09
CA ASP A 37 -3.10 -4.98 -19.72
C ASP A 37 -3.36 -6.50 -19.68
N SER A 38 -4.44 -6.90 -18.99
CA SER A 38 -4.96 -8.26 -19.09
C SER A 38 -5.33 -8.52 -20.56
N LYS A 39 -4.65 -9.48 -21.20
CA LYS A 39 -4.86 -9.89 -22.61
C LYS A 39 -6.27 -10.41 -22.92
N ASN A 40 -7.18 -10.49 -21.94
CA ASN A 40 -8.50 -11.09 -22.09
C ASN A 40 -9.68 -10.10 -22.13
N SER A 41 -9.43 -8.79 -22.15
CA SER A 41 -10.53 -7.84 -22.38
C SER A 41 -10.71 -7.62 -23.89
N PRO A 42 -11.89 -7.93 -24.48
CA PRO A 42 -12.12 -7.69 -25.89
C PRO A 42 -11.96 -6.19 -26.15
N GLU A 43 -11.20 -5.85 -27.20
CA GLU A 43 -10.97 -4.48 -27.67
C GLU A 43 -12.31 -3.75 -27.90
N LYS A 44 -12.88 -3.17 -26.84
CA LYS A 44 -13.73 -2.00 -27.00
C LYS A 44 -12.78 -0.86 -27.28
N ALA A 45 -12.68 -0.51 -28.55
CA ALA A 45 -12.13 0.75 -29.03
C ALA A 45 -12.96 1.94 -28.48
N GLY A 46 -12.88 2.15 -27.17
CA GLY A 46 -13.15 3.39 -26.48
C GLY A 46 -11.85 3.75 -25.79
N ARG A 47 -11.37 4.99 -25.96
CA ARG A 47 -10.16 5.51 -25.30
C ARG A 47 -10.06 4.92 -23.89
N SER A 48 -8.99 4.16 -23.61
CA SER A 48 -8.63 3.76 -22.25
C SER A 48 -8.22 5.02 -21.49
N THR A 49 -9.19 5.83 -21.08
CA THR A 49 -8.99 6.88 -20.09
C THR A 49 -8.86 6.17 -18.75
N ILE A 50 -7.64 5.80 -18.41
CA ILE A 50 -7.28 5.48 -17.04
C ILE A 50 -6.42 6.64 -16.57
N PRO A 51 -7.01 7.76 -16.09
CA PRO A 51 -6.27 8.81 -15.43
C PRO A 51 -6.15 8.47 -13.95
N PHE A 52 -5.60 7.30 -13.62
CA PHE A 52 -5.26 7.01 -12.23
C PHE A 52 -3.79 7.35 -12.05
N GLU A 53 -3.54 8.53 -11.49
CA GLU A 53 -2.27 8.85 -10.86
C GLU A 53 -2.16 7.94 -9.62
N VAL A 54 -1.65 6.73 -9.83
CA VAL A 54 -1.29 5.82 -8.75
C VAL A 54 0.21 5.94 -8.53
N PHE A 55 0.60 6.21 -7.30
CA PHE A 55 2.00 6.23 -6.89
C PHE A 55 2.18 5.32 -5.70
N ALA A 56 3.29 4.58 -5.68
CA ALA A 56 3.67 3.76 -4.53
C ALA A 56 5.05 4.20 -4.06
N TYR A 57 5.23 4.28 -2.75
CA TYR A 57 6.49 4.67 -2.11
C TYR A 57 6.83 3.66 -1.01
N LEU A 58 8.04 3.12 -1.06
CA LEU A 58 8.60 2.30 -0.01
C LEU A 58 9.26 3.22 1.03
N ASN A 59 8.91 3.05 2.29
CA ASN A 59 9.71 3.55 3.39
C ASN A 59 10.36 2.37 4.11
N SER A 60 11.68 2.23 3.95
CA SER A 60 12.44 1.15 4.57
C SER A 60 12.61 1.32 6.08
N ASP A 61 12.64 2.55 6.60
CA ASP A 61 12.84 2.80 8.03
C ASP A 61 11.64 2.32 8.87
N TYR A 62 10.45 2.29 8.27
CA TYR A 62 9.19 1.89 8.92
C TYR A 62 8.58 0.61 8.33
N GLU A 63 9.29 -0.06 7.41
CA GLU A 63 8.81 -1.26 6.71
C GLU A 63 7.38 -1.10 6.18
N LEU A 64 7.12 -0.03 5.43
CA LEU A 64 5.79 0.26 4.89
C LEU A 64 5.83 0.66 3.43
N ILE A 65 4.69 0.46 2.76
CA ILE A 65 4.41 1.04 1.45
C ILE A 65 3.19 1.96 1.57
N SER A 66 3.36 3.21 1.18
CA SER A 66 2.24 4.11 0.93
C SER A 66 1.84 4.02 -0.55
N VAL A 67 0.55 3.91 -0.80
CA VAL A 67 -0.02 3.97 -2.15
C VAL A 67 -0.97 5.16 -2.20
N ASP A 68 -0.58 6.18 -2.96
CA ASP A 68 -1.43 7.32 -3.29
C ASP A 68 -2.25 6.97 -4.52
N LEU A 69 -3.56 7.12 -4.42
CA LEU A 69 -4.45 6.89 -5.55
C LEU A 69 -5.73 7.72 -5.43
N LYS A 70 -6.44 7.87 -6.56
CA LYS A 70 -7.82 8.36 -6.57
C LYS A 70 -8.65 7.40 -7.38
N SER A 71 -9.34 6.50 -6.70
CA SER A 71 -10.21 5.50 -7.32
C SER A 71 -11.63 5.61 -6.79
N THR A 72 -12.60 5.40 -7.69
CA THR A 72 -14.01 5.16 -7.34
C THR A 72 -14.38 3.68 -7.45
N ALA A 73 -13.41 2.82 -7.73
CA ALA A 73 -13.55 1.37 -7.75
C ALA A 73 -12.82 0.77 -6.54
N ASP A 74 -13.24 -0.43 -6.13
CA ASP A 74 -12.53 -1.19 -5.10
C ASP A 74 -11.12 -1.51 -5.57
N VAL A 75 -10.20 -1.56 -4.62
CA VAL A 75 -8.77 -1.71 -4.88
C VAL A 75 -8.27 -2.92 -4.12
N GLU A 76 -7.66 -3.85 -4.84
CA GLU A 76 -6.95 -4.98 -4.24
C GLU A 76 -5.46 -4.70 -4.32
N VAL A 77 -4.75 -4.93 -3.22
CA VAL A 77 -3.31 -4.74 -3.15
C VAL A 77 -2.67 -6.00 -2.58
N SER A 78 -1.63 -6.49 -3.23
CA SER A 78 -0.83 -7.59 -2.72
C SER A 78 0.67 -7.31 -2.82
N VAL A 79 1.44 -7.92 -1.93
CA VAL A 79 2.90 -7.92 -1.97
C VAL A 79 3.36 -9.37 -2.02
N THR A 80 4.16 -9.70 -3.03
CA THR A 80 4.65 -11.06 -3.29
C THR A 80 6.17 -11.06 -3.29
N SER A 81 6.78 -12.02 -2.59
CA SER A 81 8.23 -12.26 -2.68
C SER A 81 8.58 -12.80 -4.05
N LEU A 82 9.54 -12.19 -4.74
CA LEU A 82 10.02 -12.70 -6.03
C LEU A 82 10.98 -13.88 -5.87
N PHE A 83 11.49 -14.11 -4.66
CA PHE A 83 12.35 -15.26 -4.36
C PHE A 83 11.53 -16.52 -4.11
N THR A 84 10.49 -16.45 -3.26
CA THR A 84 9.64 -17.61 -2.92
C THR A 84 8.39 -17.73 -3.76
N ASN A 85 8.00 -16.66 -4.46
CA ASN A 85 6.71 -16.53 -5.16
C ASN A 85 5.49 -16.66 -4.22
N GLU A 86 5.68 -16.37 -2.93
CA GLU A 86 4.60 -16.34 -1.93
C GLU A 86 4.11 -14.91 -1.71
N THR A 87 2.78 -14.75 -1.65
CA THR A 87 2.14 -13.50 -1.27
C THR A 87 2.24 -13.32 0.25
N ILE A 88 3.02 -12.34 0.68
CA ILE A 88 3.29 -12.06 2.10
C ILE A 88 2.23 -11.14 2.72
N LEU A 89 1.53 -10.36 1.90
CA LEU A 89 0.43 -9.50 2.29
C LEU A 89 -0.57 -9.38 1.14
N SER A 90 -1.87 -9.42 1.45
CA SER A 90 -2.95 -9.16 0.50
C SER A 90 -4.13 -8.55 1.25
N ASP A 91 -4.69 -7.47 0.71
CA ASP A 91 -5.83 -6.78 1.31
C ASP A 91 -6.68 -6.07 0.25
N SER A 92 -7.91 -5.70 0.62
CA SER A 92 -8.88 -5.04 -0.26
C SER A 92 -9.43 -3.77 0.39
N TYR A 93 -9.55 -2.70 -0.40
CA TYR A 93 -9.95 -1.37 0.04
C TYR A 93 -11.14 -0.87 -0.77
N SER A 94 -12.12 -0.28 -0.08
CA SER A 94 -13.34 0.23 -0.72
C SER A 94 -13.13 1.53 -1.51
N THR A 95 -14.07 1.84 -2.41
CA THR A 95 -14.12 2.95 -3.37
C THR A 95 -13.92 4.41 -2.89
N SER A 96 -13.47 4.68 -1.66
CA SER A 96 -13.30 6.04 -1.11
C SER A 96 -11.89 6.31 -0.56
N THR A 97 -10.94 5.43 -0.83
CA THR A 97 -9.58 5.53 -0.29
C THR A 97 -8.71 6.41 -1.19
N SER A 98 -8.11 7.45 -0.61
CA SER A 98 -7.13 8.31 -1.29
C SER A 98 -5.68 7.90 -1.03
N GLU A 99 -5.46 7.13 0.03
CA GLU A 99 -4.16 6.68 0.50
C GLU A 99 -4.33 5.32 1.17
N ILE A 100 -3.52 4.34 0.76
CA ILE A 100 -3.42 3.03 1.38
C ILE A 100 -2.05 2.91 2.02
N ILE A 101 -1.99 2.49 3.29
CA ILE A 101 -0.75 2.20 4.01
C ILE A 101 -0.67 0.70 4.25
N LEU A 102 0.31 0.05 3.61
CA LEU A 102 0.63 -1.36 3.84
C LEU A 102 1.75 -1.43 4.88
N ASN A 103 1.46 -2.05 6.03
CA ASN A 103 2.48 -2.33 7.04
C ASN A 103 3.11 -3.70 6.76
N LEU A 104 4.41 -3.72 6.47
CA LEU A 104 5.19 -4.90 6.13
C LEU A 104 6.18 -5.27 7.25
N ALA A 105 5.99 -4.72 8.46
CA ALA A 105 6.87 -4.94 9.60
C ALA A 105 7.09 -6.43 9.89
N GLY A 106 8.35 -6.88 9.80
CA GLY A 106 8.76 -8.25 10.01
C GLY A 106 8.42 -9.22 8.87
N LEU A 107 7.93 -8.72 7.73
CA LEU A 107 7.60 -9.53 6.55
C LEU A 107 8.66 -9.47 5.45
N LEU A 108 9.57 -8.50 5.52
CA LEU A 108 10.60 -8.27 4.51
C LEU A 108 11.98 -8.74 5.00
N ASN A 109 12.77 -9.26 4.07
CA ASN A 109 14.16 -9.65 4.28
C ASN A 109 15.08 -8.68 3.53
N GLU A 110 16.12 -8.21 4.21
CA GLU A 110 17.10 -7.28 3.62
C GLU A 110 17.80 -7.90 2.39
N GLY A 111 17.84 -7.15 1.31
CA GLY A 111 18.42 -7.54 0.02
C GLY A 111 17.48 -8.35 -0.88
N GLU A 112 16.29 -8.74 -0.43
CA GLU A 112 15.34 -9.50 -1.24
C GLU A 112 14.45 -8.60 -2.10
N ALA A 113 14.00 -9.16 -3.23
CA ALA A 113 13.13 -8.48 -4.17
C ALA A 113 11.67 -8.90 -4.00
N TYR A 114 10.78 -7.92 -4.10
CA TYR A 114 9.35 -8.05 -3.92
C TYR A 114 8.61 -7.34 -5.04
N ARG A 115 7.36 -7.74 -5.25
CA ARG A 115 6.43 -7.11 -6.19
C ARG A 115 5.18 -6.67 -5.46
N ILE A 116 4.86 -5.39 -5.57
CA ILE A 116 3.53 -4.88 -5.28
C ILE A 116 2.65 -5.02 -6.54
N GLU A 117 1.47 -5.61 -6.38
CA GLU A 117 0.40 -5.63 -7.39
C GLU A 117 -0.77 -4.80 -6.87
N ILE A 118 -1.27 -3.89 -7.70
CA ILE A 118 -2.43 -3.04 -7.38
C ILE A 118 -3.46 -3.25 -8.49
N THR A 119 -4.61 -3.81 -8.12
CA THR A 119 -5.73 -4.05 -9.03
C THR A 119 -6.84 -3.05 -8.76
N ILE A 120 -7.23 -2.30 -9.79
CA ILE A 120 -8.28 -1.27 -9.75
C ILE A 120 -9.24 -1.54 -10.90
N GLY A 121 -10.41 -2.13 -10.60
CA GLY A 121 -11.31 -2.64 -11.63
C GLY A 121 -10.59 -3.61 -12.57
N ASP A 122 -10.59 -3.33 -13.88
CA ASP A 122 -9.91 -4.16 -14.89
C ASP A 122 -8.42 -3.82 -15.09
N THR A 123 -7.87 -2.88 -14.32
CA THR A 123 -6.50 -2.41 -14.46
C THR A 123 -5.61 -3.03 -13.40
N VAL A 124 -4.50 -3.64 -13.82
CA VAL A 124 -3.47 -4.16 -12.92
C VAL A 124 -2.19 -3.35 -13.09
N LEU A 125 -1.60 -2.93 -11.99
CA LEU A 125 -0.31 -2.24 -11.92
C LEU A 125 0.68 -3.08 -11.12
N TYR A 126 1.91 -3.19 -11.61
CA TYR A 126 3.01 -3.87 -10.93
C TYR A 126 4.14 -2.92 -10.60
N GLY A 127 4.75 -3.08 -9.43
CA GLY A 127 6.00 -2.42 -9.09
C GLY A 127 6.94 -3.38 -8.38
N ASP A 128 8.16 -3.51 -8.88
CA ASP A 128 9.20 -4.27 -8.22
C ASP A 128 10.04 -3.36 -7.32
N PHE A 129 10.41 -3.85 -6.14
CA PHE A 129 11.30 -3.16 -5.22
C PHE A 129 12.22 -4.16 -4.51
N THR A 130 13.37 -3.66 -4.07
CA THR A 130 14.30 -4.39 -3.20
C THR A 130 14.23 -3.74 -1.83
N TYR A 131 14.06 -4.55 -0.78
CA TYR A 131 14.11 -4.08 0.60
C TYR A 131 15.54 -4.00 1.10
#